data_AF-A0A822H212-F1
#
_entry.id   AF-A0A822H212-F1
#
_cell.length_a   1.000
_cell.length_b   1.000
_cell.length_c   1.000
_cell.angle_alpha   90.00
_cell.angle_beta   90.00
_cell.angle_gamma   90.00
#
_symmetry.space_group_name_H-M   'P 1'
#
loop_
_entity.id
_entity.type
_entity.pdbx_description
1 polymer ?
#
loop_
_entity_poly.entity_id
_entity_poly.type
_entity_poly.pdbx_seq_one_letter_code
_entity_poly.pdbx_strand_id
1 'polypeptide(L)'
;MSSLESTIVGQHFCKEATRILNTSIKQLIEETQDLATILGSDISETEVKPIVDNLRKMERAKLSVDKYLDESNKVNECIEVVKIIIEDGMKRNIGRVKVLIKNHNFSDADKKTQTIRKVRNCLGTYCTNEITEQIKKLDEVHSTVISTDILERYKKLNIREYSSYPPKDIFQQFAQVDQANSAYTETLDELREIINKKFLDELESAKSKLLPVLENNHIRNYEFALSYVPDSMRAGLDVSLTHYKADIGRNIQENEEKLTGACR
;
A
#
# COMPACT_ATOMS: atom_id res chain seq x y z
N MET A 1 24.76 -14.14 67.95
CA MET A 1 24.98 -13.00 67.03
C MET A 1 24.39 -11.77 67.68
N SER A 2 25.21 -10.75 67.92
CA SER A 2 24.71 -9.48 68.47
C SER A 2 23.86 -8.75 67.42
N SER A 3 22.91 -7.90 67.84
CA SER A 3 22.09 -7.11 66.90
C SER A 3 22.93 -6.21 65.98
N LEU A 4 24.16 -5.87 66.39
CA LEU A 4 25.12 -5.09 65.62
C LEU A 4 25.70 -5.88 64.44
N GLU A 5 26.04 -7.16 64.64
CA GLU A 5 26.58 -8.03 63.59
C GLU A 5 25.55 -8.33 62.50
N SER A 6 24.28 -8.57 62.87
CA SER A 6 23.22 -8.78 61.86
C SER A 6 22.94 -7.51 61.04
N THR A 7 23.09 -6.33 61.66
CA THR A 7 22.92 -5.04 60.98
C THR A 7 24.01 -4.79 59.94
N ILE A 8 25.28 -5.11 60.25
CA ILE A 8 26.42 -4.97 59.33
C ILE A 8 26.28 -5.92 58.13
N VAL A 9 25.92 -7.18 58.40
CA VAL A 9 25.71 -8.19 57.35
C VAL A 9 24.55 -7.78 56.42
N GLY A 10 23.44 -7.27 56.98
CA GLY A 10 22.30 -6.78 56.20
C GLY A 10 22.66 -5.59 55.29
N GLN A 11 23.46 -4.63 55.79
CA GLN A 11 23.93 -3.50 54.99
C GLN A 11 24.85 -3.92 53.84
N HIS A 12 25.72 -4.91 54.07
CA HIS A 12 26.59 -5.45 53.03
C HIS A 12 25.78 -6.11 51.90
N PHE A 13 24.82 -6.97 52.23
CA PHE A 13 23.95 -7.60 51.23
C PHE A 13 23.11 -6.57 50.46
N CYS A 14 22.61 -5.54 51.14
CA CYS A 14 21.85 -4.48 50.48
C CYS A 14 22.72 -3.72 49.46
N LYS A 15 23.95 -3.34 49.81
CA LYS A 15 24.89 -2.68 48.89
C LYS A 15 25.22 -3.56 47.67
N GLU A 16 25.47 -4.84 47.90
CA GLU A 16 25.80 -5.77 46.81
C GLU A 16 24.61 -6.01 45.88
N ALA A 17 23.40 -6.17 46.44
CA ALA A 17 22.17 -6.26 45.66
C ALA A 17 21.92 -4.99 44.82
N THR A 18 22.13 -3.80 45.40
CA THR A 18 22.04 -2.52 44.69
C THR A 18 23.06 -2.45 43.54
N ARG A 19 24.30 -2.89 43.75
CA ARG A 19 25.35 -2.91 42.71
C ARG A 19 24.97 -3.81 41.53
N ILE A 20 24.47 -5.02 41.82
CA ILE A 20 24.02 -5.97 40.80
C ILE A 20 22.82 -5.43 40.02
N LEU A 21 21.87 -4.81 40.73
CA LEU A 21 20.69 -4.19 40.14
C LEU A 21 21.09 -3.08 39.15
N ASN A 22 21.94 -2.14 39.57
CA ASN A 22 22.38 -1.03 38.71
C ASN A 22 23.16 -1.52 37.49
N THR A 23 24.01 -2.55 37.66
CA THR A 23 24.73 -3.17 36.53
C THR A 23 23.76 -3.79 35.52
N SER A 24 22.77 -4.54 36.01
CA SER A 24 21.75 -5.16 35.16
C SER A 24 20.91 -4.13 34.40
N ILE A 25 20.55 -3.02 35.05
CA ILE A 25 19.77 -1.94 34.41
C ILE A 25 20.59 -1.23 33.34
N LYS A 26 21.87 -0.96 33.60
CA LYS A 26 22.76 -0.37 32.61
C LYS A 26 22.89 -1.24 31.37
N GLN A 27 23.12 -2.54 31.54
CA GLN A 27 23.18 -3.49 30.43
C GLN A 27 21.85 -3.52 29.65
N LEU A 28 20.71 -3.52 30.36
CA LEU A 28 19.40 -3.52 29.74
C LEU A 28 19.14 -2.25 28.90
N ILE A 29 19.59 -1.08 29.38
CA ILE A 29 19.54 0.18 28.63
C ILE A 29 20.35 0.06 27.33
N GLU A 30 21.62 -0.36 27.44
CA GLU A 30 22.53 -0.50 26.30
C GLU A 30 21.95 -1.48 25.25
N GLU A 31 21.55 -2.67 25.66
CA GLU A 31 20.93 -3.67 24.77
C GLU A 31 19.67 -3.15 24.08
N THR A 32 18.83 -2.39 24.78
CA THR A 32 17.58 -1.86 24.22
C THR A 32 17.87 -0.77 23.19
N GLN A 33 18.83 0.11 23.46
CA GLN A 33 19.23 1.16 22.53
C GLN A 33 19.88 0.58 21.28
N ASP A 34 20.74 -0.44 21.43
CA ASP A 34 21.36 -1.12 20.30
C ASP A 34 20.30 -1.78 19.40
N LEU A 35 19.39 -2.54 19.99
CA LEU A 35 18.27 -3.17 19.26
C LEU A 35 17.40 -2.13 18.56
N ALA A 36 17.10 -0.99 19.20
CA ALA A 36 16.34 0.08 18.59
C ALA A 36 17.09 0.74 17.43
N THR A 37 18.39 0.99 17.58
CA THR A 37 19.22 1.67 16.57
C THR A 37 19.37 0.84 15.30
N ILE A 38 19.45 -0.49 15.42
CA ILE A 38 19.50 -1.39 14.27
C ILE A 38 18.13 -1.63 13.63
N LEU A 39 17.04 -1.08 14.16
CA LEU A 39 15.72 -1.21 13.53
C LEU A 39 15.78 -0.67 12.11
N GLY A 40 15.70 -1.61 11.17
CA GLY A 40 15.74 -1.32 9.76
C GLY A 40 14.56 -0.49 9.32
N SER A 41 14.64 -0.06 8.07
CA SER A 41 13.55 0.68 7.44
C SER A 41 12.31 -0.18 7.12
N ASP A 42 12.38 -1.51 7.28
CA ASP A 42 11.27 -2.45 7.17
C ASP A 42 11.11 -3.20 8.51
N ILE A 43 10.41 -2.58 9.46
CA ILE A 43 10.30 -3.09 10.82
C ILE A 43 9.38 -4.31 10.85
N SER A 44 9.83 -5.37 11.51
CA SER A 44 9.06 -6.59 11.74
C SER A 44 8.69 -6.78 13.22
N GLU A 45 7.69 -7.62 13.47
CA GLU A 45 7.28 -7.99 14.83
C GLU A 45 8.41 -8.69 15.60
N THR A 46 9.20 -9.52 14.91
CA THR A 46 10.31 -10.27 15.49
C THR A 46 11.43 -9.37 15.99
N GLU A 47 11.69 -8.26 15.33
CA GLU A 47 12.72 -7.29 15.73
C GLU A 47 12.24 -6.41 16.89
N VAL A 48 10.94 -6.10 16.93
CA VAL A 48 10.37 -5.17 17.93
C VAL A 48 10.07 -5.84 19.26
N LYS A 49 9.69 -7.12 19.25
CA LYS A 49 9.36 -7.87 20.46
C LYS A 49 10.44 -7.82 21.55
N PRO A 50 11.74 -8.08 21.29
CA PRO A 50 12.77 -7.99 22.33
C PRO A 50 12.93 -6.57 22.90
N ILE A 51 12.74 -5.54 22.08
CA ILE A 51 12.77 -4.14 22.53
C ILE A 51 11.63 -3.88 23.51
N VAL A 52 10.40 -4.26 23.16
CA VAL A 52 9.22 -4.13 24.02
C VAL A 52 9.40 -4.87 25.34
N ASP A 53 9.95 -6.09 25.30
CA ASP A 53 10.21 -6.87 26.52
C ASP A 53 11.23 -6.19 27.43
N ASN A 54 12.27 -5.58 26.88
CA ASN A 54 13.26 -4.85 27.66
C ASN A 54 12.69 -3.53 28.23
N LEU A 55 11.91 -2.78 27.45
CA LEU A 55 11.21 -1.58 27.94
C LEU A 55 10.30 -1.91 29.13
N ARG A 56 9.55 -3.02 29.07
CA ARG A 56 8.70 -3.49 30.18
C ARG A 56 9.51 -3.87 31.42
N LYS A 57 10.66 -4.53 31.25
CA LYS A 57 11.56 -4.86 32.36
C LYS A 57 12.09 -3.60 33.04
N MET A 58 12.49 -2.60 32.26
CA MET A 58 12.94 -1.30 32.77
C MET A 58 11.85 -0.58 33.56
N GLU A 59 10.62 -0.50 33.03
CA GLU A 59 9.49 0.10 33.74
C GLU A 59 9.17 -0.62 35.06
N ARG A 60 9.19 -1.97 35.06
CA ARG A 60 8.98 -2.75 36.28
C ARG A 60 10.06 -2.52 37.33
N ALA A 61 11.32 -2.48 36.92
CA ALA A 61 12.43 -2.20 37.81
C ALA A 61 12.28 -0.81 38.42
N LYS A 62 11.95 0.19 37.59
CA LYS A 62 11.69 1.54 38.07
C LYS A 62 10.56 1.56 39.11
N LEU A 63 9.40 0.97 38.82
CA LEU A 63 8.27 0.95 39.76
C LEU A 63 8.59 0.23 41.08
N SER A 64 9.44 -0.79 41.06
CA SER A 64 9.66 -1.68 42.21
C SER A 64 10.82 -1.25 43.09
N VAL A 65 11.87 -0.67 42.50
CA VAL A 65 13.17 -0.47 43.16
C VAL A 65 13.80 0.90 42.85
N ASP A 66 13.01 1.90 42.42
CA ASP A 66 13.48 3.24 42.04
C ASP A 66 14.52 3.85 42.99
N LYS A 67 14.23 3.79 44.30
CA LYS A 67 15.07 4.36 45.36
C LYS A 67 16.46 3.73 45.49
N TYR A 68 16.69 2.60 44.82
CA TYR A 68 17.96 1.88 44.78
C TYR A 68 18.65 1.98 43.41
N LEU A 69 18.09 2.74 42.47
CA LEU A 69 18.68 2.99 41.16
C LEU A 69 19.49 4.29 41.21
N ASP A 70 20.80 4.19 40.97
CA ASP A 70 21.71 5.34 40.97
C ASP A 70 21.38 6.31 39.83
N GLU A 71 20.86 5.78 38.72
CA GLU A 71 20.62 6.52 37.48
C GLU A 71 19.19 6.31 36.95
N SER A 72 18.18 6.36 37.83
CA SER A 72 16.76 6.20 37.45
C SER A 72 16.34 7.12 36.28
N ASN A 73 16.90 8.32 36.19
CA ASN A 73 16.64 9.23 35.07
C ASN A 73 17.08 8.67 33.72
N LYS A 74 18.18 7.90 33.65
CA LYS A 74 18.64 7.28 32.40
C LYS A 74 17.68 6.23 31.87
N VAL A 75 16.90 5.58 32.75
CA VAL A 75 15.82 4.67 32.31
C VAL A 75 14.76 5.45 31.53
N ASN A 76 14.34 6.62 32.03
CA ASN A 76 13.39 7.46 31.30
C ASN A 76 13.94 7.95 29.97
N GLU A 77 15.18 8.45 29.99
CA GLU A 77 15.85 8.93 28.77
C GLU A 77 15.94 7.81 27.73
N CYS A 78 16.31 6.60 28.13
CA CYS A 78 16.35 5.44 27.25
C CYS A 78 14.97 5.13 26.67
N ILE A 79 13.92 5.09 27.49
CA ILE A 79 12.55 4.80 27.03
C ILE A 79 12.11 5.83 25.98
N GLU A 80 12.34 7.13 26.24
CA GLU A 80 11.95 8.20 25.31
C GLU A 80 12.77 8.16 24.01
N VAL A 81 14.09 7.93 24.09
CA VAL A 81 14.95 7.77 22.90
C VAL A 81 14.47 6.59 22.05
N VAL A 82 14.20 5.45 22.66
CA VAL A 82 13.74 4.24 21.94
C VAL A 82 12.37 4.47 21.30
N LYS A 83 11.44 5.14 22.00
CA LYS A 83 10.14 5.54 21.42
C LYS A 83 10.32 6.38 20.16
N ILE A 84 11.17 7.40 20.19
CA ILE A 84 11.44 8.28 19.04
C ILE A 84 11.98 7.46 17.86
N ILE A 85 12.95 6.58 18.09
CA ILE A 85 13.54 5.74 17.04
C ILE A 85 12.48 4.84 16.39
N ILE A 86 11.65 4.20 17.22
CA ILE A 86 10.55 3.35 16.76
C ILE A 86 9.55 4.15 15.93
N GLU A 87 9.16 5.34 16.40
CA GLU A 87 8.20 6.18 15.71
C GLU A 87 8.69 6.65 14.36
N ASP A 88 9.94 7.09 14.26
CA ASP A 88 10.56 7.47 13.00
C ASP A 88 10.61 6.29 12.04
N GLY A 89 10.95 5.10 12.54
CA GLY A 89 10.92 3.86 11.77
C GLY A 89 9.52 3.52 11.25
N MET A 90 8.49 3.69 12.08
CA MET A 90 7.09 3.48 11.70
C MET A 90 6.63 4.51 10.66
N LYS A 91 6.96 5.80 10.84
CA LYS A 91 6.66 6.88 9.87
C LYS A 91 7.28 6.59 8.51
N ARG A 92 8.54 6.13 8.46
CA ARG A 92 9.21 5.71 7.21
C ARG A 92 8.48 4.55 6.53
N ASN A 93 8.09 3.52 7.29
CA ASN A 93 7.35 2.38 6.77
C ASN A 93 5.99 2.78 6.18
N ILE A 94 5.23 3.60 6.91
CA ILE A 94 3.95 4.16 6.44
C ILE A 94 4.16 4.96 5.16
N GLY A 95 5.21 5.81 5.09
CA GLY A 95 5.55 6.56 3.89
C GLY A 95 5.80 5.68 2.67
N ARG A 96 6.52 4.55 2.85
CA ARG A 96 6.75 3.58 1.77
C ARG A 96 5.47 2.90 1.30
N VAL A 97 4.57 2.55 2.23
CA VAL A 97 3.26 1.99 1.86
C VAL A 97 2.47 2.99 1.03
N LYS A 98 2.44 4.28 1.39
CA LYS A 98 1.78 5.32 0.57
C LYS A 98 2.32 5.35 -0.86
N VAL A 99 3.63 5.18 -1.05
CA VAL A 99 4.24 5.12 -2.39
C VAL A 99 3.79 3.87 -3.14
N LEU A 100 3.76 2.70 -2.49
CA LEU A 100 3.28 1.47 -3.12
C LEU A 100 1.83 1.59 -3.60
N ILE A 101 0.95 2.16 -2.77
CA ILE A 101 -0.46 2.42 -3.13
C ILE A 101 -0.54 3.31 -4.37
N LYS A 102 0.19 4.44 -4.38
CA LYS A 102 0.20 5.39 -5.50
C LYS A 102 0.77 4.78 -6.79
N ASN A 103 1.66 3.82 -6.68
CA ASN A 103 2.22 3.08 -7.81
C ASN A 103 1.38 1.86 -8.20
N HIS A 104 0.21 1.68 -7.58
CA HIS A 104 -0.72 0.56 -7.79
C HIS A 104 -0.15 -0.83 -7.43
N ASN A 105 0.90 -0.89 -6.61
CA ASN A 105 1.45 -2.14 -6.07
C ASN A 105 0.63 -2.59 -4.85
N PHE A 106 -0.65 -2.86 -5.07
CA PHE A 106 -1.64 -3.07 -4.01
C PHE A 106 -1.37 -4.30 -3.15
N SER A 107 -1.00 -5.44 -3.76
CA SER A 107 -0.69 -6.67 -3.01
C SER A 107 0.41 -6.48 -1.97
N ASP A 108 1.47 -5.75 -2.33
CA ASP A 108 2.58 -5.45 -1.42
C ASP A 108 2.21 -4.37 -0.40
N ALA A 109 1.41 -3.38 -0.79
CA ALA A 109 0.88 -2.37 0.11
C ALA A 109 0.00 -3.00 1.21
N ASP A 110 -0.89 -3.92 0.85
CA ASP A 110 -1.78 -4.61 1.78
C ASP A 110 -0.98 -5.46 2.78
N LYS A 111 -0.03 -6.27 2.29
CA LYS A 111 0.86 -7.08 3.13
C LYS A 111 1.65 -6.21 4.12
N LYS A 112 2.27 -5.13 3.64
CA LYS A 112 3.05 -4.22 4.49
C LYS A 112 2.17 -3.47 5.48
N THR A 113 0.96 -3.07 5.10
CA THR A 113 -0.01 -2.44 6.02
C THR A 113 -0.37 -3.40 7.17
N GLN A 114 -0.59 -4.68 6.87
CA GLN A 114 -0.83 -5.69 7.91
C GLN A 114 0.38 -5.87 8.84
N THR A 115 1.59 -5.89 8.30
CA THR A 115 2.82 -5.94 9.12
C THR A 115 2.92 -4.72 10.04
N ILE A 116 2.68 -3.51 9.53
CA ILE A 116 2.69 -2.27 10.32
C ILE A 116 1.66 -2.35 11.46
N ARG A 117 0.45 -2.87 11.19
CA ARG A 117 -0.58 -3.06 12.24
C ARG A 117 -0.11 -4.02 13.33
N LYS A 118 0.49 -5.16 12.96
CA LYS A 118 1.03 -6.13 13.92
C LYS A 118 2.14 -5.52 14.77
N VAL A 119 3.09 -4.82 14.14
CA VAL A 119 4.17 -4.11 14.83
C VAL A 119 3.61 -3.07 15.80
N ARG A 120 2.68 -2.22 15.36
CA ARG A 120 2.03 -1.22 16.22
C ARG A 120 1.34 -1.87 17.42
N ASN A 121 0.66 -3.00 17.22
CA ASN A 121 0.01 -3.73 18.30
C ASN A 121 1.02 -4.35 19.28
N CYS A 122 2.16 -4.83 18.78
CA CYS A 122 3.27 -5.32 19.61
C CYS A 122 3.85 -4.19 20.49
N LEU A 123 4.05 -3.01 19.91
CA LEU A 123 4.56 -1.82 20.60
C LEU A 123 3.63 -1.29 21.69
N GLY A 124 2.32 -1.41 21.49
CA GLY A 124 1.34 -0.94 22.47
C GLY A 124 1.53 0.54 22.83
N THR A 125 1.80 0.82 24.11
CA THR A 125 1.99 2.18 24.65
C THR A 125 3.34 2.82 24.29
N TYR A 126 4.27 2.07 23.72
CA TYR A 126 5.56 2.59 23.25
C TYR A 126 5.49 3.21 21.85
N CYS A 127 4.29 3.29 21.28
CA CYS A 127 4.02 3.92 19.99
C CYS A 127 2.88 4.95 20.18
N THR A 128 3.07 6.19 19.75
CA THR A 128 2.04 7.21 19.90
C THR A 128 0.77 6.92 19.10
N ASN A 129 -0.32 7.57 19.53
CA ASN A 129 -1.58 7.63 18.79
C ASN A 129 -1.42 8.26 17.40
N GLU A 130 -0.40 9.08 17.18
CA GLU A 130 -0.10 9.66 15.87
C GLU A 130 0.10 8.56 14.81
N ILE A 131 0.88 7.52 15.11
CA ILE A 131 1.10 6.38 14.21
C ILE A 131 -0.20 5.63 13.93
N THR A 132 -1.05 5.49 14.95
CA THR A 132 -2.35 4.84 14.80
C THR A 132 -3.23 5.60 13.81
N GLU A 133 -3.25 6.92 13.91
CA GLU A 133 -3.98 7.79 13.00
C GLU A 133 -3.38 7.76 11.59
N GLN A 134 -2.06 7.73 11.47
CA GLN A 134 -1.40 7.60 10.17
C GLN A 134 -1.70 6.25 9.48
N ILE A 135 -1.86 5.15 10.25
CA ILE A 135 -2.28 3.85 9.71
C ILE A 135 -3.72 3.93 9.17
N LYS A 136 -4.66 4.58 9.88
CA LYS A 136 -6.03 4.78 9.37
C LYS A 136 -6.04 5.60 8.08
N LYS A 137 -5.20 6.64 8.01
CA LYS A 137 -5.02 7.42 6.78
C LYS A 137 -4.47 6.61 5.62
N LEU A 138 -3.76 5.49 5.86
CA LEU A 138 -3.39 4.58 4.78
C LEU A 138 -4.63 3.92 4.18
N ASP A 139 -5.59 3.50 5.00
CA ASP A 139 -6.83 2.88 4.52
C ASP A 139 -7.66 3.87 3.69
N GLU A 140 -7.73 5.13 4.12
CA GLU A 140 -8.41 6.19 3.38
C GLU A 140 -7.74 6.47 2.03
N VAL A 141 -6.41 6.63 2.01
CA VAL A 141 -5.63 6.83 0.79
C VAL A 141 -5.79 5.63 -0.15
N HIS A 142 -5.74 4.42 0.40
CA HIS A 142 -5.92 3.18 -0.35
C HIS A 142 -7.29 3.13 -1.04
N SER A 143 -8.35 3.37 -0.28
CA SER A 143 -9.73 3.36 -0.77
C SER A 143 -9.95 4.43 -1.82
N THR A 144 -9.41 5.64 -1.60
CA THR A 144 -9.51 6.75 -2.56
C THR A 144 -8.82 6.42 -3.88
N VAL A 145 -7.62 5.82 -3.83
CA VAL A 145 -6.89 5.47 -5.06
C VAL A 145 -7.64 4.43 -5.87
N ILE A 146 -8.17 3.38 -5.22
CA ILE A 146 -8.91 2.30 -5.87
C ILE A 146 -10.22 2.82 -6.45
N SER A 147 -11.09 3.36 -5.60
CA SER A 147 -12.47 3.66 -5.94
C SER A 147 -12.67 5.03 -6.60
N THR A 148 -11.63 5.84 -6.75
CA THR A 148 -11.79 7.19 -7.33
C THR A 148 -10.67 7.52 -8.31
N ASP A 149 -9.41 7.53 -7.89
CA ASP A 149 -8.33 8.06 -8.73
C ASP A 149 -8.12 7.24 -10.01
N ILE A 150 -8.20 5.91 -9.92
CA ILE A 150 -8.09 5.03 -11.08
C ILE A 150 -9.24 5.29 -12.07
N LEU A 151 -10.47 5.30 -11.58
CA LEU A 151 -11.64 5.50 -12.43
C LEU A 151 -11.62 6.88 -13.10
N GLU A 152 -11.32 7.94 -12.34
CA GLU A 152 -11.18 9.30 -12.87
C GLU A 152 -10.10 9.41 -13.93
N ARG A 153 -8.96 8.72 -13.74
CA ARG A 153 -7.89 8.67 -14.75
C ARG A 153 -8.42 8.07 -16.04
N TYR A 154 -9.03 6.88 -15.98
CA TYR A 154 -9.52 6.21 -17.18
C TYR A 154 -10.76 6.87 -17.78
N LYS A 155 -11.57 7.63 -17.02
CA LYS A 155 -12.64 8.48 -17.57
C LYS A 155 -12.06 9.58 -18.47
N LYS A 156 -10.97 10.22 -18.04
CA LYS A 156 -10.32 11.33 -18.75
C LYS A 156 -9.44 10.88 -19.92
N LEU A 157 -8.78 9.73 -19.78
CA LEU A 157 -7.83 9.21 -20.76
C LEU A 157 -8.51 8.89 -22.10
N ASN A 158 -7.91 9.29 -23.23
CA ASN A 158 -8.33 8.84 -24.56
C ASN A 158 -7.76 7.44 -24.86
N ILE A 159 -8.45 6.62 -25.66
CA ILE A 159 -7.96 5.27 -25.99
C ILE A 159 -6.58 5.27 -26.68
N ARG A 160 -6.21 6.36 -27.38
CA ARG A 160 -4.89 6.52 -28.01
C ARG A 160 -3.76 6.65 -26.98
N GLU A 161 -4.09 7.10 -25.78
CA GLU A 161 -3.15 7.35 -24.69
C GLU A 161 -2.96 6.11 -23.80
N TYR A 162 -3.65 5.00 -24.11
CA TYR A 162 -3.51 3.74 -23.38
C TYR A 162 -2.11 3.14 -23.48
N SER A 163 -1.28 3.59 -24.43
CA SER A 163 0.14 3.23 -24.46
C SER A 163 0.93 3.74 -23.24
N SER A 164 0.51 4.86 -22.65
CA SER A 164 1.16 5.46 -21.48
C SER A 164 0.60 4.93 -20.16
N TYR A 165 -0.68 4.55 -20.17
CA TYR A 165 -1.36 3.93 -19.02
C TYR A 165 -2.19 2.73 -19.50
N PRO A 166 -1.55 1.58 -19.75
CA PRO A 166 -2.24 0.42 -20.31
C PRO A 166 -3.30 -0.15 -19.34
N PRO A 167 -4.56 -0.28 -19.77
CA PRO A 167 -5.58 -0.94 -18.95
C PRO A 167 -5.17 -2.34 -18.48
N LYS A 168 -4.49 -3.13 -19.32
CA LYS A 168 -4.05 -4.48 -18.93
C LYS A 168 -3.18 -4.49 -17.66
N ASP A 169 -2.39 -3.45 -17.44
CA ASP A 169 -1.47 -3.38 -16.30
C ASP A 169 -2.26 -3.21 -14.99
N ILE A 170 -3.27 -2.34 -14.96
CA ILE A 170 -4.08 -2.14 -13.75
C ILE A 170 -4.94 -3.37 -13.44
N PHE A 171 -5.48 -4.03 -14.47
CA PHE A 171 -6.19 -5.31 -14.30
C PHE A 171 -5.27 -6.39 -13.74
N GLN A 172 -4.01 -6.45 -14.18
CA GLN A 172 -3.03 -7.38 -13.64
C GLN A 172 -2.69 -7.08 -12.17
N GLN A 173 -2.60 -5.80 -11.77
CA GLN A 173 -2.40 -5.45 -10.36
C GLN A 173 -3.56 -5.88 -9.48
N PHE A 174 -4.79 -5.67 -9.94
CA PHE A 174 -5.99 -6.08 -9.20
C PHE A 174 -6.12 -7.61 -9.14
N ALA A 175 -5.62 -8.34 -10.13
CA ALA A 175 -5.60 -9.81 -10.08
C ALA A 175 -4.68 -10.37 -8.98
N GLN A 176 -3.77 -9.56 -8.43
CA GLN A 176 -2.81 -9.97 -7.38
C GLN A 176 -3.28 -9.67 -5.95
N VAL A 177 -4.45 -9.03 -5.79
CA VAL A 177 -5.04 -8.71 -4.50
C VAL A 177 -6.07 -9.75 -4.07
N ASP A 178 -6.47 -9.73 -2.81
CA ASP A 178 -7.53 -10.60 -2.31
C ASP A 178 -8.89 -10.22 -2.94
N GLN A 179 -9.43 -11.12 -3.78
CA GLN A 179 -10.69 -10.91 -4.48
C GLN A 179 -11.92 -10.90 -3.53
N ALA A 180 -11.76 -11.26 -2.26
CA ALA A 180 -12.80 -11.11 -1.26
C ALA A 180 -13.09 -9.64 -0.93
N ASN A 181 -12.19 -8.71 -1.26
CA ASN A 181 -12.44 -7.27 -1.08
C ASN A 181 -13.26 -6.72 -2.26
N SER A 182 -14.53 -6.39 -1.98
CA SER A 182 -15.50 -5.97 -2.99
C SER A 182 -15.11 -4.68 -3.72
N ALA A 183 -14.34 -3.79 -3.07
CA ALA A 183 -13.94 -2.51 -3.66
C ALA A 183 -13.12 -2.71 -4.94
N TYR A 184 -12.24 -3.71 -4.99
CA TYR A 184 -11.46 -4.01 -6.19
C TYR A 184 -12.35 -4.57 -7.31
N THR A 185 -13.28 -5.46 -6.98
CA THR A 185 -14.20 -6.07 -7.94
C THR A 185 -15.15 -5.04 -8.54
N GLU A 186 -15.78 -4.21 -7.70
CA GLU A 186 -16.66 -3.12 -8.12
C GLU A 186 -15.92 -2.12 -9.02
N THR A 187 -14.71 -1.73 -8.63
CA THR A 187 -13.88 -0.83 -9.44
C THR A 187 -13.48 -1.45 -10.78
N LEU A 188 -13.18 -2.75 -10.84
CA LEU A 188 -12.87 -3.42 -12.10
C LEU A 188 -14.06 -3.45 -13.04
N ASP A 189 -15.26 -3.70 -12.52
CA ASP A 189 -16.46 -3.72 -13.33
C ASP A 189 -16.79 -2.33 -13.89
N GLU A 190 -16.71 -1.28 -13.07
CA GLU A 190 -16.87 0.10 -13.57
C GLU A 190 -15.77 0.45 -14.59
N LEU A 191 -14.53 0.02 -14.35
CA LEU A 191 -13.43 0.26 -15.28
C LEU A 191 -13.65 -0.43 -16.63
N ARG A 192 -14.18 -1.66 -16.63
CA ARG A 192 -14.58 -2.37 -17.86
C ARG A 192 -15.62 -1.58 -18.63
N GLU A 193 -16.65 -1.06 -17.96
CA GLU A 193 -17.69 -0.27 -18.59
C GLU A 193 -17.14 1.02 -19.21
N ILE A 194 -16.29 1.76 -18.48
CA ILE A 194 -15.65 2.98 -18.96
C ILE A 194 -14.83 2.70 -20.22
N ILE A 195 -14.00 1.67 -20.20
CA ILE A 195 -13.14 1.30 -21.33
C ILE A 195 -14.00 0.87 -22.52
N ASN A 196 -14.94 -0.06 -22.32
CA ASN A 196 -15.82 -0.55 -23.39
C ASN A 196 -16.58 0.60 -24.06
N LYS A 197 -17.12 1.53 -23.27
CA LYS A 197 -17.80 2.72 -23.79
C LYS A 197 -16.90 3.54 -24.71
N LYS A 198 -15.64 3.78 -24.33
CA LYS A 198 -14.71 4.55 -25.16
C LYS A 198 -14.38 3.86 -26.49
N PHE A 199 -14.26 2.54 -26.49
CA PHE A 199 -14.10 1.77 -27.73
C PHE A 199 -15.36 1.89 -28.61
N LEU A 200 -16.56 1.78 -28.03
CA LEU A 200 -17.82 1.98 -28.76
C LEU A 200 -17.94 3.41 -29.32
N ASP A 201 -17.56 4.44 -28.57
CA ASP A 201 -17.60 5.83 -29.02
C ASP A 201 -16.70 6.07 -30.25
N GLU A 202 -15.55 5.41 -30.34
CA GLU A 202 -14.67 5.49 -31.52
C GLU A 202 -15.28 4.76 -32.73
N LEU A 203 -15.97 3.64 -32.50
CA LEU A 203 -16.77 3.01 -33.56
C LEU A 203 -17.90 3.94 -34.00
N GLU A 204 -18.72 4.50 -33.12
CA GLU A 204 -19.79 5.42 -33.55
C GLU A 204 -19.24 6.67 -34.27
N SER A 205 -18.08 7.18 -33.85
CA SER A 205 -17.35 8.26 -34.52
C SER A 205 -16.85 7.88 -35.92
N ALA A 206 -16.47 6.62 -36.15
CA ALA A 206 -16.15 6.12 -37.48
C ALA A 206 -17.38 6.11 -38.42
N LYS A 207 -18.58 5.86 -37.88
CA LYS A 207 -19.84 5.61 -38.62
C LYS A 207 -20.46 6.91 -39.09
N SER A 208 -20.37 7.92 -38.24
CA SER A 208 -20.91 9.27 -38.49
C SER A 208 -20.18 10.04 -39.59
N LYS A 209 -19.10 9.51 -40.17
CA LYS A 209 -18.41 10.15 -41.29
C LYS A 209 -19.22 10.03 -42.58
N LEU A 210 -19.39 11.18 -43.24
CA LEU A 210 -20.21 11.36 -44.46
C LEU A 210 -19.84 10.40 -45.60
N LEU A 211 -18.56 10.00 -45.69
CA LEU A 211 -18.08 8.95 -46.57
C LEU A 211 -17.52 7.83 -45.68
N PRO A 212 -18.16 6.64 -45.64
CA PRO A 212 -17.61 5.50 -44.93
C PRO A 212 -16.31 5.09 -45.62
N VAL A 213 -15.19 5.23 -44.92
CA VAL A 213 -13.87 4.74 -45.35
C VAL A 213 -13.43 3.71 -44.32
N LEU A 214 -13.10 2.50 -44.80
CA LEU A 214 -12.62 1.37 -43.99
C LEU A 214 -11.34 1.71 -43.22
N GLU A 215 -10.48 2.53 -43.82
CA GLU A 215 -9.29 3.08 -43.16
C GLU A 215 -9.55 4.51 -42.70
N ASN A 216 -10.25 4.65 -41.58
CA ASN A 216 -10.34 5.93 -40.90
C ASN A 216 -9.54 5.93 -39.59
N ASN A 217 -9.16 7.13 -39.14
CA ASN A 217 -8.34 7.28 -37.95
C ASN A 217 -8.97 6.67 -36.70
N HIS A 218 -10.30 6.61 -36.58
CA HIS A 218 -10.96 6.02 -35.40
C HIS A 218 -10.76 4.51 -35.33
N ILE A 219 -10.90 3.82 -36.46
CA ILE A 219 -10.60 2.38 -36.58
C ILE A 219 -9.13 2.12 -36.24
N ARG A 220 -8.19 2.94 -36.74
CA ARG A 220 -6.76 2.79 -36.43
C ARG A 220 -6.47 2.99 -34.93
N ASN A 221 -7.12 3.95 -34.26
CA ASN A 221 -6.95 4.12 -32.81
C ASN A 221 -7.51 2.93 -32.03
N TYR A 222 -8.67 2.42 -32.46
CA TYR A 222 -9.31 1.25 -31.88
C TYR A 222 -8.33 0.07 -31.94
N GLU A 223 -7.81 -0.24 -33.13
CA GLU A 223 -6.84 -1.32 -33.34
C GLU A 223 -5.57 -1.15 -32.52
N PHE A 224 -5.02 0.06 -32.48
CA PHE A 224 -3.86 0.36 -31.65
C PHE A 224 -4.14 0.11 -30.17
N ALA A 225 -5.27 0.61 -29.66
CA ALA A 225 -5.66 0.51 -28.25
C ALA A 225 -5.93 -0.94 -27.80
N LEU A 226 -6.36 -1.82 -28.71
CA LEU A 226 -6.58 -3.24 -28.42
C LEU A 226 -5.33 -3.97 -27.87
N SER A 227 -4.13 -3.49 -28.21
CA SER A 227 -2.87 -4.06 -27.72
C SER A 227 -2.60 -3.76 -26.23
N TYR A 228 -3.34 -2.81 -25.65
CA TYR A 228 -3.17 -2.33 -24.28
C TYR A 228 -4.30 -2.73 -23.31
N VAL A 229 -5.40 -3.31 -23.81
CA VAL A 229 -6.47 -3.88 -22.97
C VAL A 229 -6.15 -5.32 -22.53
N PRO A 230 -6.73 -5.79 -21.41
CA PRO A 230 -6.58 -7.17 -20.98
C PRO A 230 -7.22 -8.16 -21.97
N ASP A 231 -6.66 -9.37 -22.07
CA ASP A 231 -7.11 -10.39 -23.01
C ASP A 231 -8.58 -10.80 -22.80
N SER A 232 -9.05 -10.74 -21.55
CA SER A 232 -10.45 -11.00 -21.19
C SER A 232 -11.44 -10.02 -21.82
N MET A 233 -11.00 -8.81 -22.18
CA MET A 233 -11.81 -7.82 -22.88
C MET A 233 -11.56 -7.84 -24.39
N ARG A 234 -10.30 -8.11 -24.81
CA ARG A 234 -9.87 -8.03 -26.21
C ARG A 234 -10.77 -8.83 -27.14
N ALA A 235 -11.10 -10.07 -26.81
CA ALA A 235 -11.89 -10.93 -27.68
C ALA A 235 -13.27 -10.33 -28.03
N GLY A 236 -13.97 -9.72 -27.05
CA GLY A 236 -15.26 -9.08 -27.31
C GLY A 236 -15.14 -7.82 -28.15
N LEU A 237 -14.07 -7.05 -27.94
CA LEU A 237 -13.78 -5.84 -28.71
C LEU A 237 -13.37 -6.18 -30.15
N ASP A 238 -12.58 -7.24 -30.37
CA ASP A 238 -12.21 -7.72 -31.72
C ASP A 238 -13.43 -8.15 -32.54
N VAL A 239 -14.37 -8.87 -31.92
CA VAL A 239 -15.62 -9.26 -32.57
C VAL A 239 -16.42 -8.02 -32.96
N SER A 240 -16.50 -7.03 -32.06
CA SER A 240 -17.20 -5.78 -32.31
C SER A 240 -16.60 -5.01 -33.48
N LEU A 241 -15.26 -4.87 -33.52
CA LEU A 241 -14.54 -4.24 -34.61
C LEU A 241 -14.76 -4.97 -35.95
N THR A 242 -14.72 -6.29 -35.93
CA THR A 242 -14.91 -7.13 -37.14
C THR A 242 -16.29 -6.94 -37.74
N HIS A 243 -17.33 -7.05 -36.90
CA HIS A 243 -18.71 -6.82 -37.34
C HIS A 243 -18.88 -5.42 -37.92
N TYR A 244 -18.30 -4.44 -37.24
CA TYR A 244 -18.39 -3.05 -37.62
C TYR A 244 -17.68 -2.74 -38.96
N LYS A 245 -16.49 -3.30 -39.21
CA LYS A 245 -15.80 -3.20 -40.51
C LYS A 245 -16.63 -3.84 -41.63
N ALA A 246 -17.28 -4.97 -41.37
CA ALA A 246 -18.16 -5.61 -42.34
C ALA A 246 -19.37 -4.74 -42.68
N ASP A 247 -19.97 -4.05 -41.69
CA ASP A 247 -21.06 -3.10 -41.92
C ASP A 247 -20.64 -1.91 -42.80
N ILE A 248 -19.49 -1.30 -42.49
CA ILE A 248 -18.92 -0.23 -43.33
C ILE A 248 -18.67 -0.74 -44.74
N GLY A 249 -18.06 -1.92 -44.89
CA GLY A 249 -17.79 -2.53 -46.20
C GLY A 249 -19.07 -2.72 -47.03
N ARG A 250 -20.13 -3.24 -46.41
CA ARG A 250 -21.46 -3.38 -47.05
C ARG A 250 -22.03 -2.03 -47.49
N ASN A 251 -21.97 -1.01 -46.63
CA ASN A 251 -22.48 0.32 -46.97
C ASN A 251 -21.72 0.98 -48.13
N ILE A 252 -20.41 0.75 -48.22
CA ILE A 252 -19.59 1.22 -49.35
C ILE A 252 -20.08 0.53 -50.63
N GLN A 253 -20.17 -0.80 -50.62
CA GLN A 253 -20.60 -1.58 -51.78
C GLN A 253 -22.01 -1.20 -52.25
N GLU A 254 -22.97 -1.08 -51.34
CA GLU A 254 -24.34 -0.67 -51.68
C GLU A 254 -24.41 0.73 -52.31
N ASN A 255 -23.56 1.65 -51.86
CA ASN A 255 -23.48 3.00 -52.43
C ASN A 255 -22.82 2.99 -53.81
N GLU A 256 -21.77 2.18 -54.02
CA GLU A 256 -21.15 1.98 -55.33
C GLU A 256 -22.14 1.38 -56.35
N GLU A 257 -22.92 0.39 -55.94
CA GLU A 257 -23.97 -0.24 -56.76
C GLU A 257 -25.07 0.76 -57.15
N LYS A 258 -25.52 1.61 -56.21
CA LYS A 258 -26.49 2.68 -56.50
C LYS A 258 -25.96 3.73 -57.47
N LEU A 259 -24.70 4.13 -57.32
CA LEU A 259 -24.07 5.12 -58.20
C LEU A 259 -23.83 4.58 -59.61
N THR A 260 -23.36 3.34 -59.73
CA THR A 260 -23.12 2.68 -61.02
C THR A 260 -24.42 2.27 -61.72
N GLY A 261 -25.46 1.91 -60.98
CA GLY A 261 -26.80 1.64 -61.50
C GLY A 261 -27.55 2.91 -61.96
N ALA A 262 -27.28 4.07 -61.36
CA ALA A 262 -27.86 5.35 -61.75
C ALA A 262 -27.19 6.01 -62.98
N CYS A 263 -26.02 5.52 -63.40
CA CYS A 263 -25.28 6.00 -64.57
C CYS A 263 -25.52 5.14 -65.84
N ARG A 264 -26.40 4.14 -65.78
CA ARG A 264 -26.89 3.37 -66.94
C ARG A 264 -28.28 3.84 -67.34
#